data_AF-A0A815F0N5-F1
#
_entry.id   AF-A0A815F0N5-F1
#
_cell.length_a   1.000
_cell.length_b   1.000
_cell.length_c   1.000
_cell.angle_alpha   90.00
_cell.angle_beta   90.00
_cell.angle_gamma   90.00
#
_symmetry.space_group_name_H-M   'P 1'
#
loop_
_entity.id
_entity.type
_entity.pdbx_description
1 polymer ?
#
loop_
_entity_poly.entity_id
_entity_poly.type
_entity_poly.pdbx_seq_one_letter_code
_entity_poly.pdbx_strand_id
1 'polypeptide(L)'
;ARRIPVEQHKLNLFAVLCIEVAHYVAFVKCQKQQEQHEWLFFDSTSDRIHNEKNIPLVDRVPDFEKWIETAGKDNYFFPDLDELRKQARPSSQKFTENDMRRLRLFRDGAIFFYENSSVNYQ
;
A
#
# COMPACT_ATOMS: atom_id res chain seq x y z
N ALA A 1 23.91 -16.28 30.58
CA ALA A 1 23.95 -16.99 29.28
C ALA A 1 24.57 -16.08 28.22
N ARG A 2 25.58 -16.53 27.45
CA ARG A 2 26.11 -15.79 26.30
C ARG A 2 25.04 -15.76 25.21
N ARG A 3 24.62 -14.57 24.76
CA ARG A 3 23.79 -14.45 23.55
C ARG A 3 24.68 -14.79 22.35
N ILE A 4 24.28 -15.78 21.57
CA ILE A 4 24.85 -16.05 20.26
C ILE A 4 24.38 -14.89 19.35
N PRO A 5 25.27 -14.19 18.64
CA PRO A 5 24.86 -13.17 17.67
C PRO A 5 23.97 -13.84 16.61
N VAL A 6 22.75 -13.33 16.45
CA VAL A 6 21.86 -13.74 15.36
C VAL A 6 22.22 -12.90 14.15
N GLU A 7 22.48 -13.56 13.02
CA GLU A 7 22.73 -12.87 11.75
C GLU A 7 21.48 -12.09 11.34
N GLN A 8 21.65 -10.79 11.06
CA GLN A 8 20.56 -9.91 10.66
C GLN A 8 20.60 -9.75 9.14
N HIS A 9 19.52 -10.16 8.47
CA HIS A 9 19.34 -9.93 7.04
C HIS A 9 18.35 -8.78 6.82
N LYS A 10 18.75 -7.83 5.98
CA LYS A 10 17.84 -6.79 5.50
C LYS A 10 16.99 -7.38 4.38
N LEU A 11 15.68 -7.14 4.46
CA LEU A 11 14.72 -7.52 3.42
C LEU A 11 14.09 -6.27 2.82
N ASN A 12 13.63 -6.38 1.57
CA ASN A 12 12.93 -5.32 0.87
C ASN A 12 11.42 -5.59 0.93
N LEU A 13 10.64 -4.61 1.35
CA LEU A 13 9.19 -4.64 1.17
C LEU A 13 8.88 -4.49 -0.33
N PHE A 14 8.14 -5.43 -0.90
CA PHE A 14 7.77 -5.40 -2.32
C PHE A 14 6.27 -5.51 -2.57
N ALA A 15 5.47 -5.95 -1.60
CA ALA A 15 4.02 -5.87 -1.71
C ALA A 15 3.32 -5.72 -0.35
N VAL A 16 2.15 -5.09 -0.37
CA VAL A 16 1.23 -4.99 0.77
C VAL A 16 -0.17 -5.35 0.31
N LEU A 17 -0.74 -6.41 0.88
CA LEU A 17 -2.14 -6.77 0.67
C LEU A 17 -2.99 -6.06 1.75
N CYS A 18 -3.96 -5.28 1.30
CA CYS A 18 -4.86 -4.53 2.17
C CYS A 18 -6.29 -5.05 2.06
N ILE A 19 -7.03 -5.11 3.16
CA ILE A 19 -8.42 -5.53 3.18
C ILE A 19 -9.29 -4.59 4.02
N GLU A 20 -10.33 -4.08 3.38
CA GLU A 20 -11.42 -3.41 4.07
C GLU A 20 -12.65 -4.31 4.04
N VAL A 21 -12.99 -4.91 5.19
CA VAL A 21 -14.09 -5.86 5.42
C VAL A 21 -13.98 -7.14 4.56
N ALA A 22 -14.14 -7.04 3.25
CA ALA A 22 -14.06 -8.14 2.28
C ALA A 22 -13.45 -7.74 0.92
N HIS A 23 -13.10 -6.46 0.73
CA HIS A 23 -12.51 -5.97 -0.52
C HIS A 23 -11.00 -5.93 -0.40
N TYR A 24 -10.32 -6.82 -1.12
CA TYR A 24 -8.86 -6.86 -1.20
C TYR A 24 -8.32 -5.93 -2.27
N VAL A 25 -7.30 -5.16 -1.92
CA VAL A 25 -6.49 -4.35 -2.86
C VAL A 25 -5.01 -4.58 -2.54
N ALA A 26 -4.13 -4.31 -3.50
CA ALA A 26 -2.70 -4.52 -3.31
C ALA A 26 -1.89 -3.28 -3.67
N PHE A 27 -0.85 -3.02 -2.90
CA PHE A 27 0.29 -2.19 -3.31
C PHE A 27 1.42 -3.12 -3.72
N VAL A 28 1.98 -2.93 -4.91
CA VAL A 28 3.05 -3.80 -5.44
C VAL A 28 4.17 -2.94 -5.98
N LYS A 29 5.40 -3.30 -5.65
CA LYS A 29 6.62 -2.71 -6.17
C LYS A 29 6.98 -3.43 -7.47
N CYS A 30 6.95 -2.70 -8.59
CA CYS A 30 7.30 -3.21 -9.91
C CYS A 30 8.63 -2.62 -10.36
N GLN A 31 9.51 -3.45 -10.92
CA GLN A 31 10.71 -2.97 -11.58
C GLN A 31 10.37 -2.41 -12.97
N LYS A 32 10.91 -1.24 -13.30
CA LYS A 32 10.66 -0.57 -14.58
C LYS A 32 11.86 -0.72 -15.52
N GLN A 33 13.07 -0.47 -14.99
CA GLN A 33 14.37 -0.60 -15.66
C GLN A 33 15.43 -0.97 -14.59
N GLN A 34 16.66 -1.30 -14.98
CA GLN A 34 17.74 -1.59 -14.02
C GLN A 34 17.84 -0.46 -12.98
N GLU A 35 17.68 -0.85 -11.71
CA GLU A 35 17.72 0.02 -10.51
C GLU A 35 16.57 1.01 -10.31
N GLN A 36 15.58 1.07 -11.21
CA GLN A 36 14.37 1.90 -11.02
C GLN A 36 13.14 1.05 -10.76
N HIS A 37 12.50 1.29 -9.61
CA HIS A 37 11.24 0.69 -9.22
C HIS A 37 10.12 1.72 -9.14
N GLU A 38 8.90 1.28 -9.39
CA GLU A 38 7.68 2.05 -9.15
C GLU A 38 6.72 1.27 -8.25
N TRP A 39 5.93 1.98 -7.45
CA TRP A 39 4.84 1.38 -6.69
C TRP A 39 3.54 1.53 -7.46
N LEU A 40 2.78 0.44 -7.53
CA LEU A 40 1.48 0.37 -8.18
C LEU A 40 0.40 0.02 -7.14
N PHE A 41 -0.78 0.60 -7.31
CA PHE A 41 -2.01 0.19 -6.64
C PHE A 41 -2.81 -0.70 -7.59
N PHE A 42 -3.33 -1.80 -7.08
CA PHE A 42 -4.15 -2.75 -7.82
C PHE A 42 -5.47 -3.00 -7.10
N ASP A 43 -6.57 -2.81 -7.83
CA ASP A 43 -7.92 -3.16 -7.40
C ASP A 43 -8.60 -3.99 -8.51
N SER A 44 -8.84 -5.28 -8.23
CA SER A 44 -9.45 -6.21 -9.19
C SER A 44 -10.93 -5.96 -9.46
N THR A 45 -11.60 -5.16 -8.62
CA THR A 45 -13.04 -4.90 -8.65
C THR A 45 -13.36 -3.42 -8.60
N SER A 46 -12.49 -2.58 -9.17
CA SER A 46 -12.61 -1.11 -9.12
C SER A 46 -13.86 -0.58 -9.84
N ASP A 47 -14.31 -1.25 -10.90
CA ASP A 47 -15.51 -0.88 -11.65
C ASP A 47 -16.18 -2.12 -12.29
N ARG A 48 -17.34 -1.96 -12.94
CA ARG A 48 -18.10 -3.05 -13.56
C ARG A 48 -18.68 -2.67 -14.92
N ILE A 49 -18.47 -3.52 -15.92
CA ILE A 49 -19.19 -3.45 -17.21
C ILE A 49 -20.57 -4.07 -17.03
N HIS A 50 -21.62 -3.27 -17.23
CA HIS A 50 -23.02 -3.69 -17.12
C HIS A 50 -23.37 -4.42 -15.80
N ASN A 51 -22.69 -4.10 -14.69
CA ASN A 51 -22.83 -4.78 -13.38
C ASN A 51 -22.49 -6.29 -13.35
N GLU A 52 -21.94 -6.84 -14.43
CA GLU A 52 -21.71 -8.29 -14.57
C GLU A 52 -20.23 -8.66 -14.53
N LYS A 53 -19.36 -7.85 -15.13
CA LYS A 53 -17.92 -8.14 -15.24
C LYS A 53 -17.10 -7.06 -14.56
N ASN A 54 -16.21 -7.47 -13.68
CA ASN A 54 -15.30 -6.56 -12.99
C ASN A 54 -14.26 -6.00 -13.96
N ILE A 55 -13.96 -4.70 -13.81
CA ILE A 55 -12.88 -4.00 -14.49
C ILE A 55 -11.79 -3.74 -13.46
N PRO A 56 -10.57 -4.26 -13.67
CA PRO A 56 -9.46 -3.98 -12.77
C PRO A 56 -8.91 -2.57 -12.99
N LEU A 57 -8.44 -1.94 -11.91
CA LEU A 57 -7.64 -0.72 -11.94
C LEU A 57 -6.20 -1.06 -11.55
N VAL A 58 -5.25 -0.57 -12.35
CA VAL A 58 -3.83 -0.48 -11.99
C VAL A 58 -3.45 0.98 -12.11
N ASP A 59 -2.94 1.57 -11.04
CA ASP A 59 -2.50 2.96 -11.06
C ASP A 59 -1.17 3.15 -10.33
N ARG A 60 -0.41 4.17 -10.74
CA ARG A 60 0.89 4.50 -10.15
C ARG A 60 0.72 5.19 -8.81
N VAL A 61 1.64 4.88 -7.90
CA VAL A 61 1.72 5.48 -6.56
C VAL A 61 3.13 6.04 -6.35
N PRO A 62 3.51 7.13 -7.05
CA PRO A 62 4.88 7.66 -7.01
C PRO A 62 5.29 8.14 -5.61
N ASP A 63 4.32 8.53 -4.78
CA ASP A 63 4.56 9.02 -3.43
C ASP A 63 4.60 7.91 -2.35
N PHE A 64 4.50 6.62 -2.72
CA PHE A 64 4.40 5.53 -1.75
C PHE A 64 5.55 5.53 -0.72
N GLU A 65 6.80 5.64 -1.20
CA GLU A 65 7.97 5.62 -0.33
C GLU A 65 8.01 6.87 0.57
N LYS A 66 7.65 8.03 0.02
CA LYS A 66 7.49 9.27 0.78
C LYS A 66 6.45 9.13 1.89
N TRP A 67 5.31 8.47 1.63
CA TRP A 67 4.29 8.27 2.65
C TRP A 67 4.82 7.45 3.83
N ILE A 68 5.57 6.37 3.55
CA ILE A 68 6.20 5.55 4.59
C ILE A 68 7.19 6.37 5.41
N GLU A 69 8.04 7.16 4.74
CA GLU A 69 9.03 8.00 5.41
C GLU A 69 8.41 9.06 6.32
N THR A 70 7.25 9.61 5.93
CA THR A 70 6.57 10.66 6.70
C THR A 70 5.68 10.12 7.80
N ALA A 71 5.08 8.93 7.63
CA ALA A 71 4.11 8.37 8.58
C ALA A 71 4.67 8.21 10.00
N GLY A 72 5.97 7.89 10.13
CA GLY A 72 6.63 7.78 11.44
C GLY A 72 7.12 9.11 12.04
N LYS A 73 7.05 10.21 11.28
CA LYS A 73 7.59 11.53 11.68
C LYS A 73 6.49 12.53 12.01
N ASP A 74 5.30 12.35 11.43
CA ASP A 74 4.15 13.22 11.60
C ASP A 74 3.19 12.64 12.65
N ASN A 75 3.10 13.33 13.79
CA ASN A 75 2.23 12.92 14.90
C ASN A 75 0.74 13.00 14.57
N TYR A 76 0.34 13.76 13.55
CA TYR A 76 -1.05 13.92 13.13
C TYR A 76 -1.44 12.97 12.01
N PHE A 77 -0.48 12.32 11.35
CA PHE A 77 -0.72 11.44 10.21
C PHE A 77 -1.77 10.36 10.50
N PHE A 78 -1.59 9.60 11.58
CA PHE A 78 -2.51 8.52 11.95
C PHE A 78 -3.87 9.03 12.46
N PRO A 79 -3.94 10.05 13.33
CA PRO A 79 -5.19 10.72 13.68
C PRO A 79 -5.98 11.22 12.46
N ASP A 80 -5.34 11.88 11.50
CA ASP A 80 -5.98 12.40 10.30
C ASP A 80 -6.57 11.26 9.45
N LEU A 81 -5.88 10.13 9.35
CA LEU A 81 -6.41 8.93 8.69
C LEU A 81 -7.60 8.32 9.46
N ASP A 82 -7.62 8.37 10.79
CA ASP A 82 -8.78 7.90 11.57
C ASP A 82 -10.00 8.80 11.36
N GLU A 83 -9.78 10.11 11.29
CA GLU A 83 -10.84 11.07 10.95
C GLU A 83 -11.35 10.86 9.52
N LEU A 84 -10.44 10.68 8.56
CA LEU A 84 -10.75 10.34 7.18
C LEU A 84 -11.65 9.10 7.11
N ARG A 85 -11.31 8.03 7.84
CA ARG A 85 -12.10 6.78 7.85
C ARG A 85 -13.51 6.99 8.38
N LYS A 86 -13.69 7.83 9.40
CA LYS A 86 -15.01 8.18 9.94
C LYS A 86 -15.83 8.98 8.93
N GLN A 87 -15.18 9.83 8.14
CA GLN A 87 -15.81 10.73 7.18
C GLN A 87 -16.09 10.10 5.81
N ALA A 88 -15.41 9.01 5.44
CA ALA A 88 -15.55 8.30 4.15
C ALA A 88 -16.93 7.64 3.89
N ARG A 89 -17.97 8.01 4.63
CA ARG A 89 -19.37 7.74 4.32
C ARG A 89 -19.87 8.67 3.19
N PRO A 90 -20.93 8.32 2.44
CA PRO A 90 -21.12 8.64 1.01
C PRO A 90 -21.29 10.11 0.57
N SER A 91 -21.03 11.11 1.40
CA SER A 91 -21.45 12.49 1.15
C SER A 91 -20.34 13.55 1.16
N SER A 92 -19.06 13.20 1.28
CA SER A 92 -17.97 14.20 1.26
C SER A 92 -17.06 14.07 0.04
N GLN A 93 -17.25 14.96 -0.94
CA GLN A 93 -16.35 15.25 -2.08
C GLN A 93 -14.95 15.78 -1.67
N LYS A 94 -14.51 15.57 -0.42
CA LYS A 94 -13.35 16.26 0.16
C LYS A 94 -12.02 15.53 -0.02
N PHE A 95 -12.02 14.30 -0.51
CA PHE A 95 -10.83 13.45 -0.47
C PHE A 95 -10.34 13.07 -1.85
N THR A 96 -9.02 13.10 -2.00
CA THR A 96 -8.34 12.64 -3.21
C THR A 96 -8.23 11.12 -3.21
N GLU A 97 -8.03 10.52 -4.38
CA GLU A 97 -7.73 9.08 -4.48
C GLU A 97 -6.50 8.69 -3.66
N ASN A 98 -5.51 9.58 -3.56
CA ASN A 98 -4.31 9.35 -2.74
C ASN A 98 -4.62 9.30 -1.24
N ASP A 99 -5.57 10.10 -0.75
CA ASP A 99 -5.99 10.03 0.65
C ASP A 99 -6.59 8.67 0.97
N MET A 100 -7.46 8.17 0.07
CA MET A 100 -8.04 6.84 0.20
C MET A 100 -6.98 5.74 0.10
N ARG A 101 -6.04 5.84 -0.84
CA ARG A 101 -4.93 4.86 -0.94
C ARG A 101 -4.05 4.86 0.31
N ARG A 102 -3.75 6.01 0.91
CA ARG A 102 -3.04 6.09 2.20
C ARG A 102 -3.84 5.41 3.31
N LEU A 103 -5.14 5.68 3.39
CA LEU A 103 -6.01 5.01 4.35
C LEU A 103 -5.93 3.49 4.20
N ARG A 104 -6.07 2.99 2.97
CA ARG A 104 -5.96 1.56 2.65
C ARG A 104 -4.60 0.99 3.08
N LEU A 105 -3.50 1.67 2.75
CA LEU A 105 -2.15 1.20 3.09
C LEU A 105 -1.92 1.13 4.61
N PHE A 106 -2.23 2.20 5.34
CA PHE A 106 -1.84 2.34 6.74
C PHE A 106 -2.86 1.82 7.74
N ARG A 107 -4.13 1.66 7.36
CA ARG A 107 -5.19 1.13 8.24
C ARG A 107 -5.71 -0.22 7.82
N ASP A 108 -5.66 -0.55 6.53
CA ASP A 108 -6.17 -1.83 6.01
C ASP A 108 -5.06 -2.81 5.62
N GLY A 109 -3.77 -2.43 5.77
CA GLY A 109 -2.62 -3.32 5.51
C GLY A 109 -2.67 -4.59 6.36
N ALA A 110 -2.90 -5.73 5.71
CA ALA A 110 -3.12 -7.01 6.38
C ALA A 110 -1.92 -7.96 6.26
N ILE A 111 -1.27 -8.00 5.09
CA ILE A 111 -0.10 -8.85 4.85
C ILE A 111 0.98 -8.03 4.15
N PHE A 112 2.20 -8.09 4.69
CA PHE A 112 3.38 -7.40 4.17
C PHE A 112 4.36 -8.42 3.63
N PHE A 113 4.67 -8.34 2.33
CA PHE A 113 5.55 -9.28 1.64
C PHE A 113 6.94 -8.69 1.51
N TYR A 114 7.92 -9.46 2.00
CA TYR A 114 9.32 -9.09 1.98
C TYR A 114 10.12 -10.09 1.16
N GLU A 115 11.14 -9.58 0.46
CA GLU A 115 12.07 -10.36 -0.33
C GLU A 115 13.52 -10.06 0.05
N ASN A 116 14.44 -10.96 -0.30
CA ASN A 116 15.86 -10.71 -0.07
C ASN A 116 16.33 -9.58 -1.02
N SER A 117 17.17 -8.69 -0.52
CA SER A 117 17.68 -7.55 -1.30
C SER A 117 18.51 -7.94 -2.52
N SER A 118 18.92 -9.20 -2.64
CA SER A 118 19.62 -9.78 -3.77
C SER A 118 18.72 -10.37 -4.86
N VAL A 119 17.39 -10.40 -4.66
CA VAL A 119 16.45 -10.90 -5.67
C VAL A 119 16.34 -9.89 -6.81
N ASN A 120 16.89 -10.22 -7.97
CA ASN A 120 16.59 -9.57 -9.23
C ASN A 120 15.45 -10.36 -9.90
N TYR A 121 14.29 -9.74 -10.10
CA TYR A 121 13.31 -10.26 -11.04
C TYR A 121 13.91 -10.09 -12.44
N GLN A 122 14.49 -11.16 -12.97
CA GLN A 122 14.97 -11.23 -14.36
C GLN A 122 13.80 -11.38 -15.33
#